data_AF-A0A957CUL7-F1
#
_entry.id   AF-A0A957CUL7-F1
#
_cell.length_a   1.000
_cell.length_b   1.000
_cell.length_c   1.000
_cell.angle_alpha   90.00
_cell.angle_beta   90.00
_cell.angle_gamma   90.00
#
_symmetry.space_group_name_H-M   'P 1'
#
loop_
_entity.id
_entity.type
_entity.pdbx_description
1 polymer ?
#
loop_
_entity_poly.entity_id
_entity_poly.type
_entity_poly.pdbx_seq_one_letter_code
_entity_poly.pdbx_strand_id
1 'polypeptide(L)'
;MLSPIEKILFGLLVAVCLTATYNTFGQMGRIIMRGQGELNLKDLPQRIIKGLVALFTQGRMIRHRKISSLFHYGVAYGFIFYLLVNLVDVLEGLIPNFHLLDGNIIGNLFRLAADVFGAIVLIGVLYFLLRRFAFQSKVLVVRENVKQHPKVQDGSVRSDSLVVGLFILLHVGFRMYGTAFLIAAEGSDPWQPFGNLIADTFLSGISEPAAMFGWHISWWIAVGLIVMFLPYFPYTKHAHLFMGPLNFMTAPERTYLGQMQTLDLEDESIEQFGVNSLFDLQKTQVLDAFA
;
A
#
# COMPACT_ATOMS: atom_id res chain seq x y z
N MET A 1 24.88 3.96 6.58
CA MET A 1 24.63 4.69 5.30
C MET A 1 25.12 3.85 4.13
N LEU A 2 24.58 4.09 2.93
CA LEU A 2 25.00 3.41 1.70
C LEU A 2 26.38 3.89 1.20
N SER A 3 27.09 3.00 0.51
CA SER A 3 28.31 3.33 -0.24
C SER A 3 28.01 4.22 -1.46
N PRO A 4 29.01 4.94 -2.02
CA PRO A 4 28.80 5.75 -3.22
C PRO A 4 28.24 4.96 -4.41
N ILE A 5 28.69 3.71 -4.59
CA ILE A 5 28.21 2.84 -5.67
C ILE A 5 26.73 2.51 -5.48
N GLU A 6 26.33 2.15 -4.27
CA GLU A 6 24.93 1.87 -3.95
C GLU A 6 24.03 3.10 -4.17
N LYS A 7 24.49 4.29 -3.79
CA LYS A 7 23.74 5.55 -4.04
C LYS A 7 23.52 5.78 -5.54
N ILE A 8 24.53 5.53 -6.37
CA ILE A 8 24.41 5.65 -7.83
C ILE A 8 23.42 4.62 -8.37
N LEU A 9 23.56 3.35 -7.99
CA LEU A 9 22.67 2.27 -8.42
C LEU A 9 21.22 2.55 -7.99
N PHE A 10 21.02 3.05 -6.77
CA PHE A 10 19.70 3.38 -6.26
C PHE A 10 19.10 4.56 -7.03
N GLY A 11 19.90 5.60 -7.32
CA GLY A 11 19.47 6.72 -8.16
C GLY A 11 19.03 6.28 -9.56
N LEU A 12 19.76 5.36 -10.20
CA LEU A 12 19.39 4.78 -11.49
C LEU A 12 18.08 3.97 -11.39
N LEU A 13 17.94 3.13 -10.36
CA LEU A 13 16.72 2.37 -10.10
C LEU A 13 15.51 3.30 -9.95
N VAL A 14 15.65 4.36 -9.14
CA VAL A 14 14.62 5.38 -8.94
C VAL A 14 14.25 6.05 -10.26
N ALA A 15 15.22 6.45 -11.09
CA ALA A 15 14.94 7.11 -12.37
C ALA A 15 14.13 6.20 -13.33
N VAL A 16 14.53 4.93 -13.45
CA VAL A 16 13.83 3.94 -14.29
C VAL A 16 12.41 3.69 -13.76
N CYS A 17 12.28 3.41 -12.46
CA CYS A 17 11.00 3.10 -11.84
C CYS A 17 10.05 4.28 -11.82
N LEU A 18 10.51 5.52 -11.62
CA LEU A 18 9.67 6.71 -11.69
C LEU A 18 9.17 6.96 -13.11
N THR A 19 10.01 6.75 -14.13
CA THR A 19 9.59 6.83 -15.53
C THR A 19 8.50 5.80 -15.84
N ALA A 20 8.69 4.55 -15.41
CA ALA A 20 7.69 3.51 -15.55
C ALA A 20 6.40 3.85 -14.77
N THR A 21 6.53 4.37 -13.54
CA THR A 21 5.40 4.76 -12.68
C THR A 21 4.57 5.86 -13.32
N TYR A 22 5.21 6.88 -13.90
CA TYR A 22 4.51 7.92 -14.65
C TYR A 22 3.66 7.33 -15.79
N ASN A 23 4.21 6.36 -16.53
CA ASN A 23 3.48 5.70 -17.61
C ASN A 23 2.31 4.85 -17.12
N THR A 24 2.49 4.07 -16.05
CA THR A 24 1.48 3.13 -15.56
C THR A 24 0.35 3.84 -14.82
N PHE A 25 0.67 4.83 -13.97
CA PHE A 25 -0.36 5.71 -13.38
C PHE A 25 -1.03 6.59 -14.44
N GLY A 26 -0.28 7.09 -15.43
CA GLY A 26 -0.85 7.82 -16.55
C GLY A 26 -1.80 6.98 -17.41
N GLN A 27 -1.56 5.67 -17.52
CA GLN A 27 -2.51 4.75 -18.15
C GLN A 27 -3.80 4.60 -17.33
N MET A 28 -3.69 4.38 -16.02
CA MET A 28 -4.85 4.32 -15.11
C MET A 28 -5.69 5.60 -15.17
N GLY A 29 -5.05 6.77 -15.12
CA GLY A 29 -5.73 8.06 -15.29
C GLY A 29 -6.44 8.18 -16.64
N ARG A 30 -5.78 7.79 -17.74
CA ARG A 30 -6.41 7.77 -19.08
C ARG A 30 -7.60 6.81 -19.16
N ILE A 31 -7.56 5.66 -18.48
CA ILE A 31 -8.69 4.71 -18.43
C ILE A 31 -9.87 5.38 -17.72
N ILE A 32 -9.64 5.99 -16.55
CA ILE A 32 -10.68 6.69 -15.79
C ILE A 32 -11.30 7.81 -16.62
N MET A 33 -10.47 8.60 -17.31
CA MET A 33 -10.92 9.75 -18.11
C MET A 33 -11.71 9.38 -19.37
N ARG A 34 -11.75 8.11 -19.77
CA ARG A 34 -12.61 7.63 -20.86
C ARG A 34 -14.06 7.40 -20.44
N GLY A 35 -14.37 7.39 -19.14
CA GLY A 35 -15.75 7.37 -18.69
C GLY A 35 -16.49 8.68 -19.01
N GLN A 36 -17.82 8.62 -19.03
CA GLN A 36 -18.71 9.76 -19.25
C GLN A 36 -18.74 10.72 -18.06
N GLY A 37 -19.20 11.96 -18.30
CA GLY A 37 -19.39 12.98 -17.27
C GLY A 37 -18.10 13.48 -16.62
N GLU A 38 -18.22 14.03 -15.42
CA GLU A 38 -17.11 14.65 -14.69
C GLU A 38 -16.97 14.10 -13.27
N LEU A 39 -15.73 14.09 -12.76
CA LEU A 39 -15.49 13.83 -11.34
C LEU A 39 -15.92 15.06 -10.54
N ASN A 40 -16.62 14.86 -9.42
CA ASN A 40 -17.07 15.98 -8.62
C ASN A 40 -15.91 16.54 -7.78
N LEU A 41 -15.35 17.66 -8.25
CA LEU A 41 -14.24 18.38 -7.60
C LEU A 41 -14.67 19.70 -6.94
N LYS A 42 -15.98 19.99 -6.89
CA LYS A 42 -16.50 21.18 -6.19
C LYS A 42 -16.27 21.02 -4.68
N ASP A 43 -15.91 22.10 -3.98
CA ASP A 43 -15.60 22.06 -2.53
C ASP A 43 -14.49 21.07 -2.18
N LEU A 44 -13.40 21.11 -2.96
CA LEU A 44 -12.27 20.20 -2.84
C LEU A 44 -11.70 20.08 -1.41
N PRO A 45 -11.54 21.16 -0.60
CA PRO A 45 -11.06 21.03 0.77
C PRO A 45 -11.94 20.11 1.64
N GLN A 46 -13.26 20.29 1.59
CA GLN A 46 -14.22 19.47 2.33
C GLN A 46 -14.20 18.02 1.84
N ARG A 47 -14.00 17.81 0.54
CA ARG A 47 -13.87 16.46 -0.06
C ARG A 47 -12.58 15.76 0.34
N ILE A 48 -11.45 16.47 0.37
CA ILE A 48 -10.18 15.94 0.90
C ILE A 48 -10.40 15.46 2.34
N ILE A 49 -11.07 16.24 3.17
CA ILE A 49 -11.41 15.82 4.55
C ILE A 49 -12.26 14.54 4.53
N LYS A 50 -13.27 14.42 3.64
CA LYS A 50 -14.05 13.17 3.50
C LYS A 50 -13.16 11.98 3.14
N GLY A 51 -12.21 12.16 2.21
CA GLY A 51 -11.24 11.13 1.84
C GLY A 51 -10.34 10.72 3.00
N LEU A 52 -9.78 11.70 3.73
CA LEU A 52 -8.95 11.45 4.92
C LEU A 52 -9.74 10.75 6.03
N VAL A 53 -10.96 11.20 6.31
CA VAL A 53 -11.86 10.54 7.26
C VAL A 53 -12.12 9.11 6.81
N ALA A 54 -12.36 8.85 5.53
CA ALA A 54 -12.53 7.50 5.02
C ALA A 54 -11.27 6.65 5.16
N LEU A 55 -10.08 7.20 4.91
CA LEU A 55 -8.79 6.53 5.06
C LEU A 55 -8.54 6.06 6.50
N PHE A 56 -8.83 6.92 7.49
CA PHE A 56 -8.62 6.60 8.90
C PHE A 56 -9.76 5.81 9.52
N THR A 57 -11.03 6.15 9.24
CA THR A 57 -12.17 5.45 9.85
C THR A 57 -12.48 4.12 9.18
N GLN A 58 -12.10 3.97 7.90
CA GLN A 58 -12.32 2.78 7.08
C GLN A 58 -13.78 2.29 7.08
N GLY A 59 -14.70 3.25 7.25
CA GLY A 59 -16.13 3.05 7.18
C GLY A 59 -16.68 2.07 8.23
N ARG A 60 -17.59 1.19 7.79
CA ARG A 60 -18.37 0.29 8.66
C ARG A 60 -17.93 -1.17 8.54
N MET A 61 -16.74 -1.43 8.02
CA MET A 61 -16.23 -2.78 7.71
C MET A 61 -16.31 -3.74 8.91
N ILE A 62 -15.96 -3.25 10.09
CA ILE A 62 -15.93 -4.04 11.34
C ILE A 62 -17.29 -4.65 11.70
N ARG A 63 -18.41 -4.09 11.23
CA ARG A 63 -19.76 -4.59 11.54
C ARG A 63 -20.00 -6.01 11.00
N HIS A 64 -19.38 -6.38 9.88
CA HIS A 64 -19.66 -7.64 9.21
C HIS A 64 -18.57 -8.69 9.40
N ARG A 65 -17.31 -8.27 9.65
CA ARG A 65 -16.16 -9.18 9.73
C ARG A 65 -15.13 -8.73 10.78
N LYS A 66 -15.55 -8.71 12.04
CA LYS A 66 -14.75 -8.18 13.18
C LYS A 66 -13.27 -8.56 13.13
N ILE A 67 -12.94 -9.84 13.06
CA ILE A 67 -11.54 -10.32 13.11
C ILE A 67 -10.74 -9.82 11.90
N SER A 68 -11.22 -10.04 10.68
CA SER A 68 -10.51 -9.58 9.48
C SER A 68 -10.40 -8.05 9.43
N SER A 69 -11.39 -7.32 9.93
CA SER A 69 -11.35 -5.86 10.02
C SER A 69 -10.30 -5.36 11.02
N LEU A 70 -10.12 -6.02 12.17
CA LEU A 70 -9.09 -5.65 13.13
C LEU A 70 -7.68 -5.82 12.55
N PHE A 71 -7.40 -6.95 11.89
CA PHE A 71 -6.14 -7.13 11.15
C PHE A 71 -5.97 -6.10 10.04
N HIS A 72 -7.04 -5.78 9.31
CA HIS A 72 -6.99 -4.76 8.27
C HIS A 72 -6.67 -3.37 8.84
N TYR A 73 -7.29 -2.97 9.96
CA TYR A 73 -7.00 -1.69 10.61
C TYR A 73 -5.55 -1.60 11.08
N GLY A 74 -5.01 -2.68 11.68
CA GLY A 74 -3.60 -2.75 12.05
C GLY A 74 -2.68 -2.56 10.84
N VAL A 75 -2.96 -3.27 9.75
CA VAL A 75 -2.19 -3.15 8.50
C VAL A 75 -2.31 -1.75 7.90
N ALA A 76 -3.51 -1.17 7.87
CA ALA A 76 -3.75 0.15 7.29
C ALA A 76 -3.04 1.27 8.06
N TYR A 77 -3.16 1.30 9.39
CA TYR A 77 -2.47 2.29 10.20
C TYR A 77 -0.96 2.10 10.17
N GLY A 78 -0.50 0.85 10.12
CA GLY A 78 0.90 0.53 9.87
C GLY A 78 1.37 1.12 8.54
N PHE A 79 0.65 0.94 7.44
CA PHE A 79 1.03 1.52 6.15
C PHE A 79 1.02 3.04 6.12
N ILE A 80 0.02 3.68 6.72
CA ILE A 80 -0.02 5.14 6.82
C ILE A 80 1.22 5.65 7.55
N PHE A 81 1.59 5.02 8.67
CA PHE A 81 2.79 5.37 9.41
C PHE A 81 4.07 5.06 8.63
N TYR A 82 4.09 3.93 7.90
CA TYR A 82 5.22 3.52 7.09
C TYR A 82 5.52 4.46 5.91
N LEU A 83 4.59 5.32 5.50
CA LEU A 83 4.93 6.42 4.57
C LEU A 83 6.03 7.32 5.15
N LEU A 84 5.95 7.63 6.45
CA LEU A 84 6.98 8.39 7.15
C LEU A 84 8.23 7.53 7.41
N VAL A 85 8.06 6.27 7.82
CA VAL A 85 9.19 5.34 8.05
C VAL A 85 10.03 5.19 6.79
N ASN A 86 9.40 4.95 5.65
CA ASN A 86 10.10 4.77 4.37
C ASN A 86 10.83 6.03 3.93
N LEU A 87 10.27 7.22 4.21
CA LEU A 87 10.98 8.48 3.97
C LEU A 87 12.24 8.56 4.83
N VAL A 88 12.15 8.22 6.11
CA VAL A 88 13.28 8.23 7.04
C VAL A 88 14.33 7.21 6.63
N ASP A 89 13.94 5.97 6.30
CA ASP A 89 14.85 4.91 5.84
C ASP A 89 15.64 5.33 4.58
N VAL A 90 14.99 6.05 3.65
CA VAL A 90 15.67 6.63 2.48
C VAL A 90 16.69 7.69 2.90
N LEU A 91 16.32 8.59 3.83
CA LEU A 91 17.22 9.65 4.30
C LEU A 91 18.42 9.07 5.06
N GLU A 92 18.22 8.08 5.94
CA GLU A 92 19.29 7.38 6.68
C GLU A 92 20.20 6.57 5.74
N GLY A 93 19.65 6.03 4.65
CA GLY A 93 20.43 5.37 3.61
C GLY A 93 21.33 6.34 2.81
N LEU A 94 20.80 7.51 2.45
CA LEU A 94 21.43 8.42 1.50
C LEU A 94 22.29 9.52 2.15
N ILE A 95 21.89 10.03 3.31
CA ILE A 95 22.54 11.17 3.96
C ILE A 95 23.50 10.65 5.04
N PRO A 96 24.80 11.01 4.97
CA PRO A 96 25.76 10.64 6.01
C PRO A 96 25.34 11.18 7.39
N ASN A 97 25.41 10.33 8.42
CA ASN A 97 25.12 10.66 9.82
C ASN A 97 23.71 11.23 10.08
N PHE A 98 22.77 11.02 9.16
CA PHE A 98 21.38 11.37 9.40
C PHE A 98 20.71 10.29 10.24
N HIS A 99 20.15 10.70 11.37
CA HIS A 99 19.28 9.89 12.23
C HIS A 99 18.11 10.76 12.66
N LEU A 100 16.90 10.23 12.58
CA LEU A 100 15.72 11.02 12.91
C LEU A 100 15.67 11.34 14.42
N LEU A 101 15.92 12.60 14.77
CA LEU A 101 15.79 13.13 16.13
C LEU A 101 16.52 12.27 17.18
N ASP A 102 17.78 11.92 16.88
CA ASP A 102 18.59 11.08 17.76
C ASP A 102 18.76 11.71 19.17
N GLY A 103 18.79 10.84 20.19
CA GLY A 103 18.78 11.24 21.61
C GLY A 103 17.50 11.93 22.10
N ASN A 104 16.48 12.11 21.27
CA ASN A 104 15.21 12.76 21.64
C ASN A 104 14.10 11.73 21.90
N ILE A 105 13.21 12.03 22.86
CA ILE A 105 12.03 11.20 23.16
C ILE A 105 11.10 11.02 21.94
N ILE A 106 11.02 12.01 21.05
CA ILE A 106 10.20 11.93 19.83
C ILE A 106 10.81 10.91 18.85
N GLY A 107 12.14 10.91 18.67
CA GLY A 107 12.84 9.92 17.84
C GLY A 107 12.69 8.50 18.40
N ASN A 108 12.79 8.37 19.72
CA ASN A 108 12.53 7.13 20.45
C ASN A 108 11.11 6.59 20.25
N LEU A 109 10.09 7.45 20.38
CA LEU A 109 8.70 7.07 20.14
C LEU A 109 8.45 6.73 18.67
N PHE A 110 9.12 7.41 17.73
CA PHE A 110 9.07 7.06 16.32
C PHE A 110 9.62 5.66 16.05
N ARG A 111 10.80 5.32 16.59
CA ARG A 111 11.40 3.98 16.47
C ARG A 111 10.49 2.90 17.05
N LEU A 112 9.92 3.14 18.23
CA LEU A 112 8.96 2.23 18.85
C LEU A 112 7.70 2.05 18.04
N ALA A 113 7.13 3.13 17.53
CA ALA A 113 5.97 3.05 16.65
C ALA A 113 6.31 2.26 15.38
N ALA A 114 7.47 2.49 14.76
CA ALA A 114 7.89 1.80 13.55
C ALA A 114 8.09 0.30 13.78
N ASP A 115 8.74 -0.07 14.88
CA ASP A 115 8.97 -1.45 15.30
C ASP A 115 7.65 -2.19 15.58
N VAL A 116 6.76 -1.60 16.39
CA VAL A 116 5.46 -2.19 16.73
C VAL A 116 4.52 -2.28 15.53
N PHE A 117 4.41 -1.22 14.73
CA PHE A 117 3.59 -1.27 13.51
C PHE A 117 4.15 -2.27 12.49
N GLY A 118 5.48 -2.42 12.40
CA GLY A 118 6.09 -3.44 11.56
C GLY A 118 5.64 -4.84 11.94
N ALA A 119 5.68 -5.19 13.22
CA ALA A 119 5.18 -6.46 13.72
C ALA A 119 3.68 -6.65 13.44
N ILE A 120 2.85 -5.62 13.68
CA ILE A 120 1.41 -5.66 13.39
C ILE A 120 1.14 -5.91 11.90
N VAL A 121 1.85 -5.23 11.00
CA VAL A 121 1.69 -5.39 9.55
C VAL A 121 2.08 -6.81 9.13
N LEU A 122 3.21 -7.33 9.61
CA LEU A 122 3.66 -8.68 9.28
C LEU A 122 2.68 -9.75 9.76
N ILE A 123 2.20 -9.66 11.00
CA ILE A 123 1.21 -10.58 11.55
C ILE A 123 -0.10 -10.47 10.75
N GLY A 124 -0.55 -9.25 10.44
CA GLY A 124 -1.79 -9.03 9.69
C GLY A 124 -1.74 -9.57 8.27
N VAL A 125 -0.64 -9.35 7.54
CA VAL A 125 -0.47 -9.90 6.19
C VAL A 125 -0.32 -11.42 6.21
N LEU A 126 0.40 -11.98 7.20
CA LEU A 126 0.47 -13.43 7.39
C LEU A 126 -0.93 -14.02 7.60
N TYR A 127 -1.76 -13.39 8.45
CA TYR A 127 -3.16 -13.77 8.62
C TYR A 127 -3.94 -13.76 7.30
N PHE A 128 -3.82 -12.71 6.48
CA PHE A 128 -4.53 -12.63 5.20
C PHE A 128 -4.06 -13.67 4.18
N LEU A 129 -2.76 -13.96 4.14
CA LEU A 129 -2.19 -15.01 3.29
C LEU A 129 -2.68 -16.40 3.73
N LEU A 130 -2.59 -16.72 5.01
CA LEU A 130 -3.10 -17.98 5.55
C LEU A 130 -4.61 -18.13 5.29
N ARG A 131 -5.39 -17.08 5.53
CA ARG A 131 -6.84 -17.06 5.26
C ARG A 131 -7.18 -17.34 3.79
N ARG A 132 -6.34 -16.90 2.85
CA ARG A 132 -6.56 -17.05 1.41
C ARG A 132 -6.05 -18.38 0.86
N PHE A 133 -4.84 -18.78 1.23
CA PHE A 133 -4.13 -19.90 0.61
C PHE A 133 -4.20 -21.19 1.42
N ALA A 134 -4.05 -21.11 2.75
CA ALA A 134 -4.11 -22.28 3.62
C ALA A 134 -5.55 -22.65 3.98
N PHE A 135 -6.32 -21.70 4.53
CA PHE A 135 -7.70 -21.95 4.99
C PHE A 135 -8.75 -21.81 3.89
N GLN A 136 -8.38 -21.19 2.75
CA GLN A 136 -9.24 -21.03 1.57
C GLN A 136 -10.67 -20.60 1.91
N SER A 137 -10.80 -19.52 2.70
CA SER A 137 -12.08 -19.09 3.25
C SER A 137 -13.19 -19.02 2.18
N LYS A 138 -14.31 -19.74 2.40
CA LYS A 138 -15.45 -19.83 1.46
C LYS A 138 -16.00 -18.46 1.04
N VAL A 139 -15.86 -17.46 1.90
CA VAL A 139 -16.29 -16.08 1.64
C VAL A 139 -15.48 -15.39 0.52
N LEU A 140 -14.32 -15.93 0.16
CA LEU A 140 -13.49 -15.46 -0.96
C LEU A 140 -13.78 -16.20 -2.27
N VAL A 141 -14.63 -17.21 -2.25
CA VAL A 141 -15.03 -17.97 -3.44
C VAL A 141 -16.16 -17.21 -4.13
N VAL A 142 -15.96 -16.91 -5.41
CA VAL A 142 -17.00 -16.27 -6.22
C VAL A 142 -18.02 -17.32 -6.63
N ARG A 143 -19.30 -16.96 -6.59
CA ARG A 143 -20.40 -17.85 -6.96
C ARG A 143 -20.38 -18.13 -8.45
N GLU A 144 -20.76 -19.35 -8.85
CA GLU A 144 -20.71 -19.82 -10.24
C GLU A 144 -21.54 -18.97 -11.21
N ASN A 145 -22.62 -18.36 -10.71
CA ASN A 145 -23.50 -17.50 -11.51
C ASN A 145 -22.95 -16.08 -11.75
N VAL A 146 -21.79 -15.74 -11.18
CA VAL A 146 -21.16 -14.43 -11.37
C VAL A 146 -20.17 -14.52 -12.52
N LYS A 147 -20.42 -13.77 -13.60
CA LYS A 147 -19.50 -13.69 -14.74
C LYS A 147 -18.16 -13.10 -14.29
N GLN A 148 -17.08 -13.75 -14.70
CA GLN A 148 -15.71 -13.30 -14.42
C GLN A 148 -14.91 -13.17 -15.71
N HIS A 149 -14.00 -12.22 -15.73
CA HIS A 149 -12.98 -12.15 -16.78
C HIS A 149 -12.15 -13.46 -16.81
N PRO A 150 -11.78 -14.02 -17.97
CA PRO A 150 -11.05 -15.30 -18.07
C PRO A 150 -9.82 -15.37 -17.15
N LYS A 151 -8.97 -14.33 -17.16
CA LYS A 151 -7.81 -14.23 -16.25
C LYS A 151 -8.14 -14.40 -14.76
N VAL A 152 -9.32 -13.95 -14.31
CA VAL A 152 -9.75 -14.09 -12.92
C VAL A 152 -10.12 -15.55 -12.62
N GLN A 153 -10.77 -16.23 -13.58
CA GLN A 153 -11.05 -17.67 -13.52
C GLN A 153 -9.75 -18.48 -13.48
N ASP A 154 -8.73 -18.05 -14.23
CA ASP A 154 -7.37 -18.61 -14.22
C ASP A 154 -6.57 -18.25 -12.96
N GLY A 155 -7.17 -17.56 -11.99
CA GLY A 155 -6.57 -17.28 -10.70
C GLY A 155 -5.71 -16.02 -10.61
N SER A 156 -5.83 -15.07 -11.54
CA SER A 156 -5.04 -13.81 -11.51
C SER A 156 -5.15 -13.06 -10.18
N VAL A 157 -6.33 -13.05 -9.55
CA VAL A 157 -6.55 -12.41 -8.23
C VAL A 157 -5.77 -13.13 -7.13
N ARG A 158 -5.63 -14.46 -7.20
CA ARG A 158 -4.81 -15.24 -6.27
C ARG A 158 -3.34 -14.91 -6.47
N SER A 159 -2.86 -14.92 -7.70
CA SER A 159 -1.47 -14.55 -8.02
C SER A 159 -1.13 -13.14 -7.53
N ASP A 160 -1.98 -12.15 -7.82
CA ASP A 160 -1.85 -10.78 -7.32
C ASP A 160 -1.88 -10.71 -5.78
N SER A 161 -2.67 -11.55 -5.10
CA SER A 161 -2.63 -11.67 -3.63
C SER A 161 -1.33 -12.20 -3.09
N LEU A 162 -0.70 -13.13 -3.79
CA LEU A 162 0.60 -13.66 -3.40
C LEU A 162 1.69 -12.62 -3.64
N VAL A 163 1.72 -11.98 -4.81
CA VAL A 163 2.71 -10.94 -5.14
C VAL A 163 2.64 -9.79 -4.15
N VAL A 164 1.45 -9.24 -3.88
CA VAL A 164 1.30 -8.14 -2.93
C VAL A 164 1.64 -8.59 -1.51
N GLY A 165 1.23 -9.79 -1.08
CA GLY A 165 1.55 -10.28 0.25
C GLY A 165 3.04 -10.51 0.45
N LEU A 166 3.74 -11.10 -0.53
CA LEU A 166 5.18 -11.29 -0.50
C LEU A 166 5.92 -9.95 -0.55
N PHE A 167 5.47 -9.00 -1.37
CA PHE A 167 6.02 -7.64 -1.39
C PHE A 167 6.01 -7.03 0.02
N ILE A 168 4.86 -7.08 0.72
CA ILE A 168 4.75 -6.50 2.05
C ILE A 168 5.62 -7.25 3.06
N LEU A 169 5.60 -8.59 3.05
CA LEU A 169 6.40 -9.40 3.96
C LEU A 169 7.89 -9.15 3.77
N LEU A 170 8.36 -9.05 2.53
CA LEU A 170 9.76 -8.77 2.23
C LEU A 170 10.12 -7.33 2.57
N HIS A 171 9.32 -6.34 2.15
CA HIS A 171 9.58 -4.93 2.43
C HIS A 171 9.65 -4.67 3.95
N VAL A 172 8.59 -5.00 4.69
CA VAL A 172 8.48 -4.71 6.13
C VAL A 172 9.38 -5.65 6.93
N GLY A 173 9.51 -6.91 6.51
CA GLY A 173 10.35 -7.90 7.16
C GLY A 173 11.82 -7.53 7.06
N PHE A 174 12.32 -7.18 5.88
CA PHE A 174 13.70 -6.74 5.72
C PHE A 174 13.97 -5.39 6.37
N ARG A 175 12.99 -4.47 6.47
CA ARG A 175 13.14 -3.28 7.31
C ARG A 175 13.41 -3.65 8.77
N MET A 176 12.66 -4.61 9.31
CA MET A 176 12.83 -5.10 10.68
C MET A 176 14.14 -5.87 10.89
N TYR A 177 14.57 -6.67 9.91
CA TYR A 177 15.90 -7.30 9.91
C TYR A 177 17.04 -6.28 9.82
N GLY A 178 16.90 -5.24 9.00
CA GLY A 178 17.89 -4.15 8.92
C GLY A 178 18.07 -3.49 10.28
N THR A 179 16.96 -3.24 10.99
CA THR A 179 16.97 -2.75 12.37
C THR A 179 17.71 -3.73 13.31
N ALA A 180 17.41 -5.03 13.21
CA ALA A 180 18.04 -6.06 14.02
C ALA A 180 19.56 -6.20 13.76
N PHE A 181 20.01 -6.01 12.52
CA PHE A 181 21.45 -5.98 12.19
C PHE A 181 22.17 -4.80 12.85
N LEU A 182 21.56 -3.61 12.86
CA LEU A 182 22.14 -2.46 13.56
C LEU A 182 22.19 -2.69 15.07
N ILE A 183 21.12 -3.21 15.66
CA ILE A 183 21.08 -3.59 17.08
C ILE A 183 22.18 -4.62 17.42
N ALA A 184 22.39 -5.62 16.56
CA ALA A 184 23.42 -6.63 16.77
C ALA A 184 24.85 -6.04 16.71
N ALA A 185 25.05 -4.94 15.98
CA ALA A 185 26.34 -4.25 15.88
C ALA A 185 26.56 -3.23 17.01
N GLU A 186 25.53 -2.47 17.38
CA GLU A 186 25.63 -1.28 18.23
C GLU A 186 25.18 -1.54 19.68
N GLY A 187 24.39 -2.58 19.91
CA GLY A 187 23.80 -2.95 21.19
C GLY A 187 22.27 -2.84 21.20
N SER A 188 21.66 -3.35 22.28
CA SER A 188 20.20 -3.40 22.43
C SER A 188 19.56 -2.01 22.50
N ASP A 189 18.39 -1.88 21.88
CA ASP A 189 17.60 -0.64 21.88
C ASP A 189 16.22 -0.89 22.51
N PRO A 190 15.93 -0.39 23.72
CA PRO A 190 14.65 -0.64 24.40
C PRO A 190 13.44 -0.08 23.63
N TRP A 191 13.64 0.82 22.67
CA TRP A 191 12.58 1.36 21.82
C TRP A 191 12.29 0.49 20.60
N GLN A 192 12.99 -0.63 20.40
CA GLN A 192 12.79 -1.52 19.26
C GLN A 192 12.71 -2.99 19.73
N PRO A 193 11.69 -3.35 20.52
CA PRO A 193 11.59 -4.68 21.13
C PRO A 193 11.58 -5.84 20.14
N PHE A 194 10.94 -5.71 18.98
CA PHE A 194 10.93 -6.75 17.95
C PHE A 194 12.27 -6.82 17.21
N GLY A 195 12.91 -5.67 16.97
CA GLY A 195 14.30 -5.60 16.53
C GLY A 195 15.25 -6.36 17.47
N ASN A 196 15.18 -6.10 18.78
CA ASN A 196 15.97 -6.84 19.79
C ASN A 196 15.69 -8.33 19.76
N LEU A 197 14.40 -8.72 19.72
CA LEU A 197 14.02 -10.13 19.69
C LEU A 197 14.69 -10.86 18.52
N ILE A 198 14.73 -10.26 17.34
CA ILE A 198 15.37 -10.85 16.16
C ILE A 198 16.89 -10.86 16.32
N ALA A 199 17.48 -9.76 16.79
CA ALA A 199 18.91 -9.65 16.99
C ALA A 199 19.41 -10.73 17.98
N ASP A 200 18.76 -10.85 19.13
CA ASP A 200 19.12 -11.81 20.18
C ASP A 200 18.91 -13.26 19.73
N THR A 201 17.83 -13.52 18.98
CA THR A 201 17.48 -14.90 18.56
C THR A 201 18.33 -15.39 17.38
N PHE A 202 18.62 -14.53 16.41
CA PHE A 202 19.18 -14.94 15.11
C PHE A 202 20.56 -14.36 14.80
N LEU A 203 20.95 -13.25 15.43
CA LEU A 203 22.16 -12.49 15.09
C LEU A 203 23.15 -12.37 16.25
N SER A 204 22.90 -13.05 17.37
CA SER A 204 23.80 -13.05 18.53
C SER A 204 25.21 -13.52 18.14
N GLY A 205 26.21 -12.68 18.44
CA GLY A 205 27.63 -12.97 18.19
C GLY A 205 28.08 -12.77 16.74
N ILE A 206 27.24 -12.18 15.88
CA ILE A 206 27.67 -11.76 14.55
C ILE A 206 28.75 -10.67 14.65
N SER A 207 29.71 -10.66 13.74
CA SER A 207 30.72 -9.61 13.69
C SER A 207 30.13 -8.31 13.12
N GLU A 208 30.65 -7.16 13.55
CA GLU A 208 30.23 -5.84 13.06
C GLU A 208 30.28 -5.73 11.52
N PRO A 209 31.33 -6.20 10.80
CA PRO A 209 31.32 -6.17 9.33
C PRO A 209 30.19 -7.01 8.70
N ALA A 210 29.87 -8.16 9.28
CA ALA A 210 28.79 -9.02 8.79
C ALA A 210 27.41 -8.43 9.10
N ALA A 211 27.25 -7.78 10.26
CA ALA A 211 26.04 -7.04 10.60
C ALA A 211 25.81 -5.88 9.63
N MET A 212 26.83 -5.08 9.35
CA MET A 212 26.74 -3.99 8.38
C MET A 212 26.37 -4.51 6.99
N PHE A 213 27.01 -5.58 6.52
CA PHE A 213 26.64 -6.21 5.25
C PHE A 213 25.17 -6.68 5.22
N GLY A 214 24.69 -7.28 6.31
CA GLY A 214 23.29 -7.67 6.49
C GLY A 214 22.33 -6.48 6.45
N TRP A 215 22.71 -5.35 7.08
CA TRP A 215 21.96 -4.10 7.00
C TRP A 215 21.86 -3.58 5.56
N HIS A 216 22.96 -3.57 4.79
CA HIS A 216 22.94 -3.15 3.38
C HIS A 216 21.98 -3.98 2.53
N ILE A 217 22.03 -5.32 2.64
CA ILE A 217 21.08 -6.21 1.95
C ILE A 217 19.65 -5.89 2.37
N SER A 218 19.43 -5.73 3.67
CA SER A 218 18.12 -5.48 4.24
C SER A 218 17.54 -4.15 3.78
N TRP A 219 18.35 -3.10 3.72
CA TRP A 219 17.97 -1.80 3.20
C TRP A 219 17.57 -1.87 1.72
N TRP A 220 18.36 -2.57 0.90
CA TRP A 220 18.06 -2.74 -0.52
C TRP A 220 16.77 -3.51 -0.77
N ILE A 221 16.51 -4.56 0.00
CA ILE A 221 15.26 -5.30 -0.11
C ILE A 221 14.11 -4.45 0.41
N ALA A 222 14.25 -3.81 1.57
CA ALA A 222 13.19 -2.97 2.14
C ALA A 222 12.82 -1.80 1.23
N VAL A 223 13.77 -0.92 0.93
CA VAL A 223 13.53 0.33 0.20
C VAL A 223 13.50 0.10 -1.31
N GLY A 224 14.41 -0.72 -1.84
CA GLY A 224 14.47 -1.02 -3.27
C GLY A 224 13.22 -1.73 -3.78
N LEU A 225 12.60 -2.61 -2.98
CA LEU A 225 11.31 -3.22 -3.36
C LEU A 225 10.19 -2.20 -3.47
N ILE A 226 10.13 -1.16 -2.61
CA ILE A 226 9.12 -0.10 -2.76
C ILE A 226 9.24 0.54 -4.13
N VAL A 227 10.46 0.99 -4.47
CA VAL A 227 10.75 1.67 -5.74
C VAL A 227 10.41 0.77 -6.93
N MET A 228 10.78 -0.51 -6.88
CA MET A 228 10.44 -1.49 -7.92
C MET A 228 8.93 -1.79 -8.00
N PHE A 229 8.20 -1.70 -6.89
CA PHE A 229 6.78 -2.00 -6.84
C PHE A 229 5.91 -0.83 -7.33
N LEU A 230 6.39 0.42 -7.27
CA LEU A 230 5.65 1.61 -7.74
C LEU A 230 5.05 1.48 -9.15
N PRO A 231 5.80 1.08 -10.20
CA PRO A 231 5.21 0.95 -11.54
C PRO A 231 4.17 -0.18 -11.63
N TYR A 232 4.27 -1.20 -10.79
CA TYR A 232 3.32 -2.31 -10.74
C TYR A 232 2.07 -1.99 -9.91
N PHE A 233 2.20 -1.10 -8.93
CA PHE A 233 1.16 -0.64 -8.01
C PHE A 233 -0.24 -0.46 -8.63
N PRO A 234 -0.43 0.27 -9.76
CA PRO A 234 -1.76 0.56 -10.32
C PRO A 234 -2.47 -0.66 -10.91
N TYR A 235 -1.77 -1.78 -11.11
CA TYR A 235 -2.34 -3.03 -11.62
C TYR A 235 -2.66 -4.04 -10.52
N THR A 236 -2.38 -3.70 -9.26
CA THR A 236 -2.55 -4.61 -8.13
C THR A 236 -3.75 -4.26 -7.28
N LYS A 237 -4.20 -5.20 -6.45
CA LYS A 237 -5.17 -4.87 -5.39
C LYS A 237 -4.68 -3.76 -4.46
N HIS A 238 -3.36 -3.51 -4.34
CA HIS A 238 -2.82 -2.51 -3.41
C HIS A 238 -3.25 -1.09 -3.83
N ALA A 239 -3.66 -0.88 -5.08
CA ALA A 239 -4.21 0.38 -5.59
C ALA A 239 -5.31 0.97 -4.68
N HIS A 240 -6.10 0.12 -4.01
CA HIS A 240 -7.16 0.53 -3.07
C HIS A 240 -6.67 1.51 -1.99
N LEU A 241 -5.39 1.46 -1.60
CA LEU A 241 -4.84 2.31 -0.54
C LEU A 241 -5.03 3.80 -0.82
N PHE A 242 -4.87 4.22 -2.09
CA PHE A 242 -5.08 5.62 -2.49
C PHE A 242 -6.37 5.78 -3.32
N MET A 243 -6.83 4.76 -4.03
CA MET A 243 -8.08 4.83 -4.80
C MET A 243 -9.32 4.87 -3.92
N GLY A 244 -9.31 4.18 -2.78
CA GLY A 244 -10.37 4.25 -1.76
C GLY A 244 -10.69 5.69 -1.32
N PRO A 245 -9.73 6.44 -0.72
CA PRO A 245 -9.99 7.82 -0.33
C PRO A 245 -10.30 8.73 -1.52
N LEU A 246 -9.65 8.56 -2.68
CA LEU A 246 -9.98 9.32 -3.90
C LEU A 246 -11.43 9.11 -4.33
N ASN A 247 -11.95 7.87 -4.26
CA ASN A 247 -13.32 7.57 -4.59
C ASN A 247 -14.32 8.29 -3.68
N PHE A 248 -14.03 8.37 -2.38
CA PHE A 248 -14.83 9.18 -1.44
C PHE A 248 -14.72 10.69 -1.72
N MET A 249 -13.56 11.17 -2.14
CA MET A 249 -13.36 12.58 -2.51
C MET A 249 -14.20 12.95 -3.74
N THR A 250 -14.16 12.13 -4.79
CA THR A 250 -14.81 12.43 -6.08
C THR A 250 -16.26 11.98 -6.18
N ALA A 251 -16.80 11.37 -5.12
CA ALA A 251 -18.16 10.83 -5.11
C ALA A 251 -19.20 11.88 -5.54
N PRO A 252 -20.14 11.53 -6.45
CA PRO A 252 -21.18 12.44 -6.91
C PRO A 252 -22.16 12.76 -5.77
N GLU A 253 -22.83 13.89 -5.91
CA GLU A 253 -23.94 14.23 -5.01
C GLU A 253 -25.16 13.37 -5.34
N ARG A 254 -25.69 12.74 -4.31
CA ARG A 254 -26.86 11.85 -4.41
C ARG A 254 -27.70 11.96 -3.15
N THR A 255 -29.01 11.92 -3.30
CA THR A 255 -29.97 11.92 -2.19
C THR A 255 -30.02 10.56 -1.50
N TYR A 256 -29.74 9.47 -2.22
CA TYR A 256 -29.66 8.11 -1.67
C TYR A 256 -28.64 7.23 -2.42
N LEU A 257 -28.24 6.12 -1.79
CA LEU A 257 -27.31 5.14 -2.40
C LEU A 257 -27.96 4.47 -3.61
N GLY A 258 -27.27 4.46 -4.74
CA GLY A 258 -27.77 3.86 -5.98
C GLY A 258 -28.74 4.74 -6.77
N GLN A 259 -28.87 6.03 -6.44
CA GLN A 259 -29.60 6.98 -7.27
C GLN A 259 -29.07 6.95 -8.72
N MET A 260 -29.97 6.72 -9.67
CA MET A 260 -29.67 6.82 -11.10
C MET A 260 -29.74 8.28 -11.54
N GLN A 261 -28.87 8.65 -12.47
CA GLN A 261 -28.95 9.96 -13.12
C GLN A 261 -30.12 9.97 -14.09
N THR A 262 -30.86 11.09 -14.12
CA THR A 262 -31.91 11.32 -15.09
C THR A 262 -31.27 11.61 -16.44
N LEU A 263 -31.70 10.89 -17.48
CA LEU A 263 -31.31 11.15 -18.84
C LEU A 263 -32.31 12.12 -19.47
N ASP A 264 -31.81 13.14 -20.18
CA ASP A 264 -32.65 13.97 -21.02
C ASP A 264 -32.90 13.24 -22.34
N LEU A 265 -34.14 12.80 -22.57
CA LEU A 265 -34.50 12.06 -23.79
C LEU A 265 -34.70 12.99 -25.00
N GLU A 266 -34.76 14.31 -24.78
CA GLU A 266 -34.88 15.31 -25.84
C GLU A 266 -33.51 15.80 -26.34
N ASP A 267 -32.41 15.42 -25.66
CA ASP A 267 -31.06 15.75 -26.07
C ASP A 267 -30.61 14.87 -27.24
N GLU A 268 -30.69 15.43 -28.46
CA GLU A 268 -30.29 14.76 -29.71
C GLU A 268 -28.78 14.44 -29.78
N SER A 269 -27.94 14.97 -28.88
CA SER A 269 -26.52 14.59 -28.81
C SER A 269 -26.29 13.21 -28.18
N ILE A 270 -27.31 12.63 -27.55
CA ILE A 270 -27.25 11.33 -26.87
C ILE A 270 -27.59 10.20 -27.86
N GLU A 271 -26.56 9.59 -28.42
CA GLU A 271 -26.72 8.46 -29.35
C GLU A 271 -26.74 7.07 -28.65
N GLN A 272 -26.26 7.00 -27.41
CA GLN A 272 -26.17 5.75 -26.63
C GLN A 272 -26.98 5.87 -25.33
N PHE A 273 -28.05 5.09 -25.25
CA PHE A 273 -28.86 4.96 -24.04
C PHE A 273 -28.33 3.82 -23.16
N GLY A 274 -28.12 4.08 -21.88
CA GLY A 274 -27.59 3.09 -20.93
C GLY A 274 -26.11 2.78 -21.14
N VAL A 275 -25.68 1.58 -20.72
CA VAL A 275 -24.26 1.17 -20.69
C VAL A 275 -24.08 -0.07 -21.56
N ASN A 276 -23.35 0.07 -22.67
CA ASN A 276 -22.97 -1.04 -23.55
C ASN A 276 -21.46 -1.39 -23.40
N SER A 277 -20.64 -0.39 -23.12
CA SER A 277 -19.20 -0.49 -22.91
C SER A 277 -18.78 0.05 -21.54
N LEU A 278 -17.57 -0.28 -21.09
CA LEU A 278 -16.99 0.27 -19.85
C LEU A 278 -16.91 1.81 -19.90
N PHE A 279 -16.73 2.39 -21.10
CA PHE A 279 -16.55 3.82 -21.28
C PHE A 279 -17.87 4.59 -21.34
N ASP A 280 -19.01 3.89 -21.35
CA ASP A 280 -20.33 4.49 -21.21
C ASP A 280 -20.66 4.73 -19.72
N LEU A 281 -19.87 4.16 -18.80
CA LEU A 281 -19.97 4.42 -17.37
C LEU A 281 -19.45 5.82 -17.03
N GLN A 282 -20.01 6.41 -15.97
CA GLN A 282 -19.51 7.66 -15.41
C GLN A 282 -18.06 7.50 -14.94
N LYS A 283 -17.23 8.55 -15.06
CA LYS A 283 -15.83 8.54 -14.58
C LYS A 283 -15.70 8.05 -13.15
N THR A 284 -16.65 8.40 -12.27
CA THR A 284 -16.64 7.94 -10.87
C THR A 284 -16.80 6.42 -10.76
N GLN A 285 -17.56 5.78 -11.64
CA GLN A 285 -17.77 4.32 -11.63
C GLN A 285 -16.55 3.59 -12.19
N VAL A 286 -15.88 4.18 -13.20
CA VAL A 286 -14.60 3.66 -13.68
C VAL A 286 -13.50 3.79 -12.62
N LEU A 287 -13.49 4.90 -11.87
CA LEU A 287 -12.60 5.12 -10.73
C LEU A 287 -12.85 4.10 -9.61
N ASP A 288 -14.12 3.88 -9.24
CA ASP A 288 -14.55 2.94 -8.20
C ASP A 288 -14.07 1.50 -8.47
N ALA A 289 -13.89 1.10 -9.74
CA ALA A 289 -13.36 -0.21 -10.09
C ALA A 289 -11.90 -0.44 -9.64
N PHE A 290 -11.15 0.63 -9.34
CA PHE A 290 -9.79 0.56 -8.80
C PHE A 290 -9.73 0.77 -7.27
N ALA A 291 -10.84 1.14 -6.64
CA ALA A 291 -10.95 1.51 -5.22
C ALA A 291 -11.29 0.31 -4.33
#